data_AF-A0A812UWN5-F1
#
_entry.id   AF-A0A812UWN5-F1
#
_cell.length_a   1.000
_cell.length_b   1.000
_cell.length_c   1.000
_cell.angle_alpha   90.00
_cell.angle_beta   90.00
_cell.angle_gamma   90.00
#
_symmetry.space_group_name_H-M   'P 1'
#
loop_
_entity.id
_entity.type
_entity.pdbx_description
1 polymer ?
#
loop_
_entity_poly.entity_id
_entity_poly.type
_entity_poly.pdbx_seq_one_letter_code
_entity_poly.pdbx_strand_id
1 'polypeptide(L)'
;MLIPMPPVALGGYSSYAKSRQTTILCLLILQTVVILSRWVFLLDILGGFIMAIATGFGWYAYKEEMHGTFLCYWGMMCFINGVFDFVKFIDFWVHSPFPLFSDNLPFSSNLRSLILILVPAVTLPAAVIAWYVYKDAENGGGGYEDRSERAPLRGSGGSSGPGLQGP
;
A
#
# COMPACT_ATOMS: atom_id res chain seq x y z
N MET A 1 -14.03 3.28 -14.11
CA MET A 1 -15.09 3.25 -13.09
C MET A 1 -14.68 4.16 -11.96
N LEU A 2 -15.45 5.23 -11.81
CA LEU A 2 -15.27 6.38 -10.95
C LEU A 2 -16.07 6.13 -9.66
N ILE A 3 -15.62 5.18 -8.85
CA ILE A 3 -16.22 4.94 -7.53
C ILE A 3 -15.30 5.60 -6.52
N PRO A 4 -15.70 6.72 -5.88
CA PRO A 4 -15.03 7.15 -4.66
C PRO A 4 -15.30 6.04 -3.65
N MET A 5 -14.29 5.22 -3.37
CA MET A 5 -14.43 4.26 -2.29
C MET A 5 -14.69 5.10 -1.04
N PRO A 6 -15.85 4.94 -0.37
CA PRO A 6 -16.02 5.56 0.93
C PRO A 6 -14.81 5.16 1.77
N PRO A 7 -14.26 6.07 2.59
CA PRO A 7 -13.27 5.66 3.57
C PRO A 7 -13.98 4.60 4.40
N VAL A 8 -13.69 3.33 4.12
CA VAL A 8 -13.94 2.28 5.09
C VAL A 8 -13.11 2.77 6.25
N ALA A 9 -13.78 3.32 7.25
CA ALA A 9 -13.18 3.66 8.52
C ALA A 9 -12.74 2.32 9.11
N LEU A 10 -11.59 1.86 8.62
CA LEU A 10 -10.84 0.71 9.05
C LEU A 10 -10.20 1.13 10.37
N GLY A 11 -11.05 1.53 11.33
CA GLY A 11 -10.71 2.18 12.59
C GLY A 11 -10.14 1.23 13.62
N GLY A 12 -9.48 0.15 13.18
CA GLY A 12 -9.02 -0.94 14.02
C GLY A 12 -7.74 -1.57 13.51
N TYR A 13 -7.02 -2.18 14.44
CA TYR A 13 -5.76 -2.89 14.19
C TYR A 13 -5.99 -4.09 13.25
N SER A 14 -5.22 -4.15 12.15
CA SER A 14 -5.26 -5.33 11.27
C SER A 14 -4.37 -6.44 11.85
N SER A 15 -4.98 -7.57 12.21
CA SER A 15 -4.27 -8.77 12.70
C SER A 15 -3.25 -9.28 11.67
N TYR A 16 -3.62 -9.24 10.38
CA TYR A 16 -2.72 -9.59 9.29
C TYR A 16 -1.53 -8.63 9.18
N ALA A 17 -1.76 -7.32 9.29
CA ALA A 17 -0.69 -6.33 9.26
C ALA A 17 0.28 -6.51 10.43
N LYS A 18 -0.24 -6.84 11.62
CA LYS A 18 0.59 -7.12 12.81
C LYS A 18 1.46 -8.37 12.64
N SER A 19 0.93 -9.44 12.01
CA SER A 19 1.72 -10.63 11.68
C SER A 19 2.83 -10.34 10.65
N ARG A 20 2.60 -9.41 9.73
CA ARG A 20 3.56 -9.02 8.68
C ARG A 20 4.33 -7.72 8.97
N GLN A 21 4.27 -7.26 10.22
CA GLN A 21 4.99 -6.09 10.73
C GLN A 21 6.45 -6.05 10.30
N THR A 22 7.17 -7.16 10.44
CA THR A 22 8.59 -7.23 10.11
C THR A 22 8.84 -7.06 8.61
N THR A 23 7.96 -7.59 7.77
CA THR A 23 8.03 -7.41 6.31
C THR A 23 7.75 -5.96 5.92
N ILE A 24 6.74 -5.34 6.53
CA ILE A 24 6.40 -3.92 6.30
C ILE A 24 7.57 -3.03 6.74
N LEU A 25 8.15 -3.27 7.92
CA LEU A 25 9.32 -2.54 8.41
C LEU A 25 10.53 -2.70 7.48
N CYS A 26 10.81 -3.92 7.01
CA CYS A 26 11.89 -4.16 6.05
C CYS A 26 11.68 -3.36 4.76
N LEU A 27 10.46 -3.35 4.23
CA LEU A 27 10.11 -2.54 3.06
C LEU A 27 10.25 -1.05 3.33
N LEU A 28 9.81 -0.54 4.48
CA LEU A 28 9.97 0.88 4.83
C LEU A 28 11.44 1.29 4.90
N ILE A 29 12.30 0.46 5.51
CA ILE A 29 13.74 0.70 5.55
C ILE A 29 14.30 0.71 4.12
N LEU A 30 13.99 -0.30 3.31
CA LEU A 30 14.43 -0.35 1.92
C LEU A 30 13.95 0.87 1.12
N GLN A 31 12.70 1.31 1.29
CA GLN A 31 12.18 2.52 0.65
C GLN A 31 12.98 3.75 1.07
N THR A 32 13.26 3.93 2.36
CA THR A 32 14.07 5.07 2.84
C THR A 32 15.49 5.07 2.26
N VAL A 33 16.13 3.91 2.17
CA VAL A 33 17.46 3.77 1.54
C VAL A 33 17.40 4.13 0.06
N VAL A 34 16.38 3.66 -0.65
CA VAL A 34 16.19 3.97 -2.08
C VAL A 34 15.92 5.47 -2.29
N ILE A 35 15.11 6.10 -1.45
CA ILE A 35 14.86 7.55 -1.49
C ILE A 35 16.17 8.33 -1.33
N LEU A 36 16.97 7.99 -0.30
CA LEU A 36 18.27 8.63 -0.07
C LEU A 36 19.22 8.41 -1.26
N SER A 37 19.23 7.21 -1.83
CA SER A 37 20.04 6.92 -3.02
C SER A 37 19.61 7.75 -4.24
N ARG A 38 18.30 8.03 -4.42
CA ARG A 38 17.82 8.90 -5.50
C ARG A 38 18.27 10.35 -5.33
N TRP A 39 18.23 10.88 -4.12
CA TRP A 39 18.67 12.24 -3.84
C TRP A 39 20.17 12.42 -4.01
N VAL A 40 20.98 11.47 -3.51
CA VAL A 40 22.44 11.56 -3.55
C VAL A 40 22.99 11.26 -4.95
N PHE A 41 22.50 10.22 -5.62
CA PHE A 41 23.11 9.72 -6.86
C PHE A 41 22.38 10.15 -8.14
N LEU A 42 21.06 10.28 -8.12
CA LEU A 42 20.28 10.66 -9.32
C LEU A 42 19.91 12.15 -9.36
N LEU A 43 20.09 12.89 -8.25
CA LEU A 43 19.59 14.26 -8.06
C LEU A 43 18.08 14.40 -8.41
N ASP A 44 17.32 13.29 -8.36
CA ASP A 44 15.89 13.23 -8.62
C ASP A 44 15.11 13.64 -7.36
N ILE A 45 15.17 14.94 -7.05
CA ILE A 45 14.59 15.52 -5.83
C ILE A 45 13.08 15.34 -5.82
N LEU A 46 12.41 15.66 -6.93
CA LEU A 46 10.95 15.63 -7.03
C LEU A 46 10.39 14.20 -6.91
N GLY A 47 10.97 13.24 -7.64
CA GLY A 47 10.57 11.83 -7.55
C GLY A 47 10.84 11.25 -6.17
N GLY A 48 12.02 11.54 -5.60
CA GLY A 48 12.36 11.12 -4.24
C GLY A 48 11.47 11.75 -3.17
N PHE A 49 11.04 13.01 -3.35
CA PHE A 49 10.16 13.72 -2.42
C PHE A 49 8.74 13.14 -2.40
N ILE A 50 8.16 12.87 -3.57
CA ILE A 50 6.83 12.24 -3.67
C ILE A 50 6.85 10.85 -3.02
N MET A 51 7.92 10.08 -3.26
CA MET A 51 8.12 8.79 -2.62
C MET A 51 8.33 8.93 -1.10
N ALA A 52 9.05 9.95 -0.65
CA ALA A 52 9.26 10.22 0.77
C ALA A 52 7.96 10.52 1.51
N ILE A 53 7.04 11.28 0.92
CA ILE A 53 5.70 11.50 1.49
C ILE A 53 4.97 10.16 1.62
N ALA A 54 4.96 9.34 0.57
CA ALA A 54 4.33 8.02 0.60
C ALA A 54 4.92 7.14 1.71
N THR A 55 6.24 6.99 1.76
CA THR A 55 6.94 6.22 2.81
C THR A 55 6.71 6.81 4.21
N GLY A 56 6.52 8.13 4.32
CA GLY A 56 6.14 8.83 5.56
C GLY A 56 4.80 8.35 6.10
N PHE A 57 3.79 8.16 5.24
CA PHE A 57 2.51 7.54 5.64
C PHE A 57 2.70 6.10 6.13
N GLY A 58 3.62 5.35 5.54
CA GLY A 58 3.96 4.01 5.99
C GLY A 58 4.63 3.98 7.37
N TRP A 59 5.55 4.91 7.64
CA TRP A 59 6.12 5.08 8.99
C TRP A 59 5.10 5.54 10.02
N TYR A 60 4.17 6.41 9.62
CA TYR A 60 3.06 6.83 10.46
C TYR A 60 2.15 5.64 10.81
N ALA A 61 1.80 4.83 9.81
CA ALA A 61 1.02 3.61 10.01
C ALA A 61 1.73 2.60 10.93
N TYR A 62 3.07 2.51 10.84
CA TYR A 62 3.87 1.68 11.74
C TYR A 62 3.81 2.16 13.19
N LYS A 63 3.83 3.49 13.42
CA LYS A 63 3.71 4.06 14.77
C LYS A 63 2.31 3.91 15.37
N GLU A 64 1.28 4.03 14.54
CA GLU A 64 -0.13 3.87 14.93
C GLU A 64 -0.55 2.39 14.98
N GLU A 65 0.29 1.52 15.54
CA GLU A 65 0.11 0.07 15.67
C GLU A 65 -0.47 -0.66 14.43
N MET A 66 -0.03 -0.31 13.22
CA MET A 66 -0.49 -0.91 11.95
C MET A 66 -1.97 -0.64 11.63
N HIS A 67 -2.44 0.57 11.92
CA HIS A 67 -3.78 1.00 11.57
C HIS A 67 -4.05 0.84 10.05
N GLY A 68 -5.02 -0.01 9.71
CA GLY A 68 -5.20 -0.53 8.35
C GLY A 68 -5.49 0.54 7.31
N THR A 69 -6.22 1.60 7.66
CA THR A 69 -6.50 2.74 6.76
C THR A 69 -5.21 3.40 6.26
N PHE A 70 -4.25 3.69 7.14
CA PHE A 70 -2.99 4.32 6.75
C PHE A 70 -2.13 3.38 5.92
N LEU A 71 -2.18 2.07 6.21
CA LEU A 71 -1.49 1.05 5.42
C LEU A 71 -2.05 0.96 3.99
N CYS A 72 -3.37 1.06 3.83
CA CYS A 72 -4.03 1.10 2.53
C CYS A 72 -3.66 2.37 1.74
N TYR A 73 -3.62 3.53 2.39
CA TYR A 73 -3.15 4.77 1.75
C TYR A 73 -1.68 4.68 1.34
N TRP A 74 -0.81 4.18 2.23
CA TRP A 74 0.60 3.93 1.92
C TRP A 74 0.77 3.01 0.71
N GLY A 75 0.07 1.88 0.69
CA GLY A 75 0.15 0.93 -0.42
C GLY A 75 -0.38 1.47 -1.74
N MET A 76 -1.46 2.25 -1.71
CA MET A 76 -2.01 2.91 -2.91
C MET A 76 -1.05 3.97 -3.46
N MET A 77 -0.46 4.80 -2.59
CA MET A 77 0.57 5.75 -3.02
C MET A 77 1.81 5.03 -3.56
N CYS A 78 2.24 3.95 -2.93
CA CYS A 78 3.33 3.11 -3.43
C CYS A 78 3.00 2.48 -4.78
N PHE A 79 1.76 2.06 -5.02
CA PHE A 79 1.33 1.53 -6.32
C PHE A 79 1.43 2.59 -7.41
N ILE A 80 0.84 3.76 -7.19
CA ILE A 80 0.83 4.86 -8.16
C ILE A 80 2.27 5.29 -8.47
N ASN A 81 3.09 5.51 -7.44
CA ASN A 81 4.50 5.86 -7.62
C ASN A 81 5.30 4.75 -8.31
N GLY A 82 5.09 3.50 -7.91
CA GLY A 82 5.76 2.34 -8.50
C GLY A 82 5.45 2.18 -9.98
N VAL A 83 4.19 2.41 -10.40
CA VAL A 83 3.79 2.39 -11.82
C VAL A 83 4.45 3.53 -12.60
N PHE A 84 4.43 4.77 -12.09
CA PHE A 84 5.07 5.90 -12.78
C PHE A 84 6.59 5.70 -12.91
N ASP A 85 7.25 5.23 -11.86
CA ASP A 85 8.68 4.95 -11.92
C ASP A 85 8.99 3.72 -12.80
N PHE A 86 8.08 2.74 -12.89
CA PHE A 86 8.20 1.64 -13.85
C PHE A 86 8.08 2.11 -15.30
N VAL A 87 7.17 3.05 -15.59
CA VAL A 87 7.08 3.67 -16.92
C VAL A 87 8.38 4.42 -17.26
N LYS A 88 8.96 5.17 -16.31
CA LYS A 88 10.28 5.81 -16.50
C LYS A 88 11.39 4.80 -16.75
N PHE A 89 11.34 3.65 -16.08
CA PHE A 89 12.29 2.56 -16.33
C PHE A 89 12.16 2.01 -17.75
N ILE A 90 10.93 1.78 -18.23
CA ILE A 90 10.68 1.33 -19.61
C ILE A 90 11.14 2.38 -20.61
N ASP A 91 10.80 3.65 -20.38
CA ASP A 91 11.21 4.76 -21.23
C ASP A 91 12.74 4.85 -21.34
N PHE A 92 13.44 4.73 -20.20
CA PHE A 92 14.89 4.65 -20.17
C PHE A 92 15.41 3.40 -20.92
N TRP A 93 14.76 2.25 -20.77
CA TRP A 93 15.19 1.02 -21.41
C TRP A 93 15.02 1.04 -22.94
N VAL A 94 13.96 1.68 -23.45
CA VAL A 94 13.65 1.73 -24.89
C VAL A 94 14.41 2.86 -25.60
N HIS A 95 14.55 4.02 -24.96
CA HIS A 95 15.19 5.19 -25.58
C HIS A 95 16.68 5.35 -25.24
N SER A 96 17.22 4.60 -24.27
CA SER A 96 18.66 4.64 -23.98
C SER A 96 19.46 3.93 -25.07
N PRO A 97 20.41 4.61 -25.74
CA PRO A 97 21.35 3.96 -26.65
C PRO A 97 22.43 3.14 -25.91
N PHE A 98 22.42 3.15 -24.57
CA PHE A 98 23.40 2.49 -23.72
C PHE A 98 22.81 1.23 -23.04
N PRO A 99 23.60 0.14 -22.89
CA PRO A 99 23.18 -1.06 -22.16
C PRO A 99 22.87 -0.74 -20.68
N LEU A 100 21.89 -1.42 -20.08
CA LEU A 100 21.48 -1.22 -18.68
C LEU A 100 22.64 -1.40 -17.69
N PHE A 101 23.52 -2.35 -17.96
CA PHE A 101 24.75 -2.57 -17.23
C PHE A 101 25.89 -2.73 -18.24
N SER A 102 26.94 -1.94 -18.10
CA SER A 102 28.14 -2.06 -18.93
C SER A 102 29.36 -1.73 -18.09
N ASP A 103 30.38 -2.58 -18.17
CA ASP A 103 31.68 -2.34 -17.53
C ASP A 103 32.43 -1.17 -18.17
N ASN A 104 32.04 -0.77 -19.39
CA ASN A 104 32.62 0.35 -20.13
C ASN A 104 31.97 1.70 -19.82
N LEU A 105 30.90 1.73 -19.01
CA LEU A 105 30.21 2.96 -18.63
C LEU A 105 30.63 3.41 -17.23
N PRO A 106 30.57 4.73 -16.95
CA PRO A 106 30.84 5.24 -15.61
C PRO A 106 29.90 4.60 -14.59
N PHE A 107 30.43 4.31 -13.40
CA PHE A 107 29.71 3.65 -12.30
C PHE A 107 28.35 4.31 -11.98
N SER A 108 28.23 5.62 -12.16
CA SER A 108 26.98 6.38 -12.00
C SER A 108 25.85 5.91 -12.93
N SER A 109 26.15 5.46 -14.15
CA SER A 109 25.15 4.93 -15.09
C SER A 109 24.60 3.58 -14.63
N ASN A 110 25.48 2.68 -14.17
CA ASN A 110 25.06 1.38 -13.63
C ASN A 110 24.25 1.54 -12.34
N LEU A 111 24.65 2.49 -11.48
CA LEU A 111 23.87 2.85 -10.28
C LEU A 111 22.49 3.40 -10.63
N ARG A 112 22.38 4.26 -11.66
CA ARG A 112 21.11 4.80 -12.12
C ARG A 112 20.17 3.69 -12.58
N SER A 113 20.65 2.74 -13.38
CA SER A 113 19.88 1.57 -13.81
C SER A 113 19.43 0.72 -12.62
N LEU A 114 20.34 0.49 -11.66
CA LEU A 114 20.04 -0.27 -10.45
C LEU A 114 18.94 0.37 -9.60
N ILE A 115 19.01 1.69 -9.38
CA ILE A 115 18.02 2.43 -8.60
C ILE A 115 16.67 2.47 -9.32
N LEU A 116 16.65 2.64 -10.65
CA LEU A 116 15.43 2.58 -11.45
C LEU A 116 14.70 1.22 -11.34
N ILE A 117 15.44 0.13 -11.13
CA ILE A 117 14.85 -1.21 -10.93
C ILE A 117 14.43 -1.42 -9.47
N LEU A 118 15.24 -0.95 -8.51
CA LEU A 118 14.98 -1.09 -7.08
C LEU A 118 13.70 -0.36 -6.64
N VAL A 119 13.43 0.80 -7.24
CA VAL A 119 12.23 1.58 -6.94
C VAL A 119 10.93 0.79 -7.11
N PRO A 120 10.57 0.27 -8.30
CA PRO A 120 9.37 -0.54 -8.48
C PRO A 120 9.46 -1.86 -7.70
N ALA A 121 10.66 -2.43 -7.55
CA ALA A 121 10.86 -3.67 -6.79
C ALA A 121 10.51 -3.56 -5.30
N VAL A 122 10.65 -2.38 -4.69
CA VAL A 122 10.33 -2.17 -3.27
C VAL A 122 8.94 -1.55 -3.07
N THR A 123 8.44 -0.79 -4.05
CA THR A 123 7.12 -0.13 -3.97
C THR A 123 5.95 -1.04 -4.37
N LEU A 124 6.12 -1.93 -5.34
CA LEU A 124 5.05 -2.85 -5.76
C LEU A 124 4.70 -3.91 -4.70
N PRO A 125 5.65 -4.52 -3.96
CA PRO A 125 5.30 -5.42 -2.86
C PRO A 125 4.52 -4.72 -1.74
N ALA A 126 4.78 -3.43 -1.48
CA ALA A 126 4.01 -2.66 -0.50
C ALA A 126 2.54 -2.53 -0.91
N ALA A 127 2.26 -2.33 -2.21
CA ALA A 127 0.90 -2.31 -2.74
C ALA A 127 0.21 -3.68 -2.60
N VAL A 128 0.92 -4.76 -2.87
CA VAL A 128 0.42 -6.13 -2.70
C VAL A 128 0.06 -6.42 -1.25
N ILE A 129 0.90 -6.01 -0.29
CA ILE A 129 0.63 -6.17 1.14
C ILE A 129 -0.61 -5.37 1.55
N ALA A 130 -0.74 -4.13 1.08
CA ALA A 130 -1.92 -3.32 1.35
C ALA A 130 -3.21 -3.94 0.80
N TRP A 131 -3.15 -4.57 -0.38
CA TRP A 131 -4.28 -5.33 -0.92
C TRP A 131 -4.67 -6.51 -0.03
N TYR A 132 -3.70 -7.26 0.50
CA TYR A 132 -4.00 -8.34 1.44
C TYR A 132 -4.58 -7.83 2.76
N VAL A 133 -4.10 -6.68 3.26
CA VAL A 133 -4.67 -6.02 4.44
C VAL A 133 -6.10 -5.57 4.19
N TYR A 134 -6.40 -5.05 2.99
CA TYR A 134 -7.77 -4.71 2.59
C TYR A 134 -8.67 -5.96 2.51
N LYS A 135 -8.18 -7.06 1.93
CA LYS A 135 -8.95 -8.31 1.88
C LYS A 135 -9.16 -8.93 3.26
N ASP A 136 -8.19 -8.82 4.16
CA ASP A 136 -8.33 -9.25 5.55
C ASP A 136 -9.42 -8.45 6.26
N ALA A 137 -9.47 -7.14 5.99
CA ALA A 137 -10.52 -6.25 6.48
C ALA A 137 -11.92 -6.63 6.00
N GLU A 138 -12.05 -6.92 4.70
CA GLU A 138 -13.32 -7.30 4.08
C GLU A 138 -13.83 -8.67 4.59
N ASN A 139 -12.92 -9.61 4.83
CA ASN A 139 -13.23 -10.95 5.35
C ASN A 139 -13.39 -10.99 6.89
N GLY A 140 -13.23 -9.86 7.59
CA GLY A 140 -13.42 -9.77 9.04
C GLY A 140 -12.26 -10.28 9.90
N GLY A 141 -11.03 -10.30 9.37
CA GLY A 141 -9.83 -10.85 10.04
C GLY A 141 -9.10 -9.91 11.00
N GLY A 142 -9.51 -8.64 11.10
CA GLY A 142 -9.00 -7.70 12.11
C GLY A 142 -9.84 -7.71 13.38
N GLY A 143 -9.23 -7.47 14.54
CA GLY A 143 -9.93 -7.20 15.81
C GLY A 143 -10.79 -5.93 15.72
N TYR A 144 -11.87 -6.01 14.97
CA TYR A 144 -12.95 -5.03 14.92
C TYR A 144 -13.81 -5.21 16.17
N GLU A 145 -13.25 -4.88 17.33
CA GLU A 145 -14.07 -4.44 18.45
C GLU A 145 -14.76 -3.14 18.01
N ASP A 146 -15.87 -3.28 17.29
CA ASP A 146 -17.19 -2.92 17.83
C ASP A 146 -18.24 -3.05 16.71
N ARG A 147 -18.48 -4.29 16.29
CA ARG A 147 -19.73 -4.65 15.62
C ARG A 147 -20.90 -4.69 16.64
N SER A 148 -20.92 -3.82 17.64
CA SER A 148 -22.13 -3.44 18.38
C SER A 148 -23.03 -2.50 17.56
N GLU A 149 -22.51 -1.86 16.51
CA GLU A 149 -23.32 -1.06 15.56
C GLU A 149 -23.91 -1.84 14.38
N ARG A 150 -23.61 -3.14 14.25
CA ARG A 150 -24.53 -4.05 13.54
C ARG A 150 -25.40 -4.77 14.55
N ALA A 151 -26.13 -4.02 15.36
CA ALA A 151 -27.50 -4.41 15.59
C ALA A 151 -28.10 -4.68 14.19
N PRO A 152 -28.54 -5.91 13.85
CA PRO A 152 -29.63 -5.94 12.91
C PRO A 152 -30.66 -5.01 13.56
N LEU A 153 -31.05 -3.94 12.87
CA LEU A 153 -32.42 -3.48 13.02
C LEU A 153 -33.25 -4.71 12.65
N ARG A 154 -33.45 -5.57 13.66
CA ARG A 154 -34.57 -6.48 13.79
C ARG A 154 -35.71 -5.50 13.66
N GLY A 155 -36.11 -5.29 12.41
CA GLY A 155 -37.34 -4.64 12.07
C GLY A 155 -38.34 -5.34 12.95
N SER A 156 -38.78 -4.60 13.95
CA SER A 156 -40.00 -4.81 14.69
C SER A 156 -41.14 -4.71 13.68
N GLY A 157 -41.20 -5.67 12.77
CA GLY A 157 -42.35 -5.96 11.93
C GLY A 157 -43.13 -7.01 12.69
N GLY A 158 -44.03 -6.54 13.55
CA GLY A 158 -44.99 -7.41 14.21
C GLY A 158 -45.78 -8.18 13.17
N SER A 159 -45.58 -9.49 13.12
CA SER A 159 -46.47 -10.41 12.42
C SER A 159 -46.72 -11.62 13.33
N SER A 160 -47.51 -11.38 14.37
CA SER A 160 -48.22 -12.44 15.10
C SER A 160 -49.70 -12.15 14.97
N GLY A 161 -50.23 -12.33 13.76
CA GLY A 161 -51.65 -12.53 13.55
C GLY A 161 -51.99 -13.97 13.96
N PRO A 162 -52.97 -14.21 14.85
CA PRO A 162 -53.40 -15.57 15.16
C PRO A 162 -54.15 -16.15 13.95
N GLY A 163 -53.54 -17.11 13.27
CA GLY A 163 -54.20 -17.94 12.27
C GLY A 163 -55.17 -18.92 12.95
N LEU A 164 -56.45 -18.77 12.61
CA LEU A 164 -57.54 -19.70 12.89
C LEU A 164 -57.41 -21.01 12.09
N GLN A 165 -57.67 -22.16 12.73
CA GLN A 165 -58.39 -23.37 12.27
C GLN A 165 -58.03 -24.55 13.21
N GLY A 166 -58.92 -25.15 14.01
CA GLY A 166 -60.11 -25.95 13.67
C GLY A 166 -59.71 -27.45 13.66
N PRO A 167 -60.57 -28.46 13.90
CA PRO A 167 -62.03 -28.49 14.08
C PRO A 167 -62.52 -28.71 15.53
#